data_AF-A0AAE3EGE8-F1
#
_entry.id   AF-A0AAE3EGE8-F1
#
_cell.length_a   1.000
_cell.length_b   1.000
_cell.length_c   1.000
_cell.angle_alpha   90.00
_cell.angle_beta   90.00
_cell.angle_gamma   90.00
#
_symmetry.space_group_name_H-M   'P 1'
#
loop_
_entity.id
_entity.type
_entity.pdbx_description
1 polymer ?
#
loop_
_entity_poly.entity_id
_entity_poly.type
_entity_poly.pdbx_seq_one_letter_code
_entity_poly.pdbx_strand_id
1 'polypeptide(L)'
;MKKSLMVLLFLSVCATLTFGHSGRTDANGGHYNRKTGTYHYHNGGKSSTPSEKAKTSETPKTTISSSDVGSKVHVIQDANLRTGPGSTFEILKVIKKDSYVTILSVEGNWANVESEELFAGTAWISTSLLRTEK
;
A
#
# COMPACT_ATOMS: atom_id res chain seq x y z
N MET A 1 -25.57 9.92 74.39
CA MET A 1 -25.91 10.93 73.35
C MET A 1 -24.63 11.58 72.84
N LYS A 2 -24.56 11.84 71.52
CA LYS A 2 -23.46 12.38 70.67
C LYS A 2 -22.58 11.28 70.03
N LYS A 3 -22.97 10.67 68.90
CA LYS A 3 -23.07 11.19 67.51
C LYS A 3 -21.79 11.92 67.07
N SER A 4 -20.88 11.20 66.43
CA SER A 4 -20.14 11.63 65.22
C SER A 4 -19.06 10.60 64.91
N LEU A 5 -19.47 9.54 64.21
CA LEU A 5 -18.58 8.68 63.45
C LEU A 5 -18.82 9.05 61.98
N MET A 6 -17.75 9.08 61.17
CA MET A 6 -17.71 9.36 59.73
C MET A 6 -17.72 10.83 59.29
N VAL A 7 -16.56 11.47 59.30
CA VAL A 7 -16.11 12.30 58.16
C VAL A 7 -14.59 12.15 58.06
N LEU A 8 -14.12 11.05 57.47
CA LEU A 8 -12.72 10.88 57.10
C LEU A 8 -12.70 10.48 55.63
N LEU A 9 -12.17 11.40 54.83
CA LEU A 9 -11.65 11.17 53.48
C LEU A 9 -12.69 10.77 52.41
N PHE A 10 -13.57 11.71 52.07
CA PHE A 10 -14.35 11.69 50.81
C PHE A 10 -13.55 12.36 49.68
N LEU A 11 -12.27 11.99 49.54
CA LEU A 11 -11.42 12.46 48.45
C LEU A 11 -10.54 11.29 48.03
N SER A 12 -10.64 10.89 46.76
CA SER A 12 -9.91 9.74 46.18
C SER A 12 -10.47 8.42 46.73
N VAL A 13 -11.29 7.66 46.01
CA VAL A 13 -10.98 7.08 44.71
C VAL A 13 -12.32 6.83 44.01
N CYS A 14 -12.75 7.79 43.19
CA CYS A 14 -13.62 7.45 42.07
C CYS A 14 -12.75 6.65 41.12
N ALA A 15 -12.62 5.34 41.36
CA ALA A 15 -12.11 4.40 40.38
C ALA A 15 -13.15 4.37 39.27
N THR A 16 -13.12 5.40 38.42
CA THR A 16 -13.72 5.32 37.11
C THR A 16 -13.11 4.08 36.49
N LEU A 17 -13.95 3.08 36.27
CA LEU A 17 -13.68 2.02 35.33
C LEU A 17 -13.45 2.72 33.99
N THR A 18 -12.22 3.17 33.76
CA THR A 18 -11.78 3.57 32.43
C THR A 18 -11.69 2.26 31.69
N PHE A 19 -12.82 1.87 31.10
CA PHE A 19 -12.83 0.86 30.06
C PHE A 19 -11.80 1.34 29.04
N GLY A 20 -10.67 0.62 28.99
CA GLY A 20 -9.73 0.74 27.90
C GLY A 20 -10.55 0.51 26.65
N HIS A 21 -10.88 1.59 25.95
CA HIS A 21 -11.61 1.53 24.70
C HIS A 21 -10.89 0.50 23.84
N SER A 22 -11.59 -0.52 23.34
CA SER A 22 -11.03 -1.40 22.33
C SER A 22 -10.51 -0.48 21.24
N GLY A 23 -9.19 -0.46 21.07
CA GLY A 23 -8.54 0.32 20.04
C GLY A 23 -9.28 0.08 18.73
N ARG A 24 -9.34 1.08 17.87
CA ARG A 24 -10.07 1.13 16.59
C ARG A 24 -9.62 0.06 15.56
N THR A 25 -9.03 -1.01 16.04
CA THR A 25 -8.79 -2.26 15.35
C THR A 25 -10.10 -3.02 15.20
N ASP A 26 -10.25 -3.72 14.09
CA ASP A 26 -11.40 -4.59 13.86
C ASP A 26 -11.34 -5.87 14.72
N ALA A 27 -12.31 -6.76 14.54
CA ALA A 27 -12.41 -8.04 15.25
C ALA A 27 -11.16 -8.92 15.12
N ASN A 28 -10.32 -8.67 14.10
CA ASN A 28 -9.06 -9.37 13.95
C ASN A 28 -7.95 -8.65 14.71
N GLY A 29 -8.00 -7.35 14.99
CA GLY A 29 -6.91 -6.63 15.68
C GLY A 29 -6.05 -5.76 14.75
N GLY A 30 -6.55 -5.45 13.55
CA GLY A 30 -5.90 -4.54 12.62
C GLY A 30 -6.69 -3.27 12.32
N HIS A 31 -6.01 -2.23 11.85
CA HIS A 31 -6.60 -0.93 11.55
C HIS A 31 -5.99 -0.32 10.28
N TYR A 32 -6.80 0.45 9.55
CA TYR A 32 -6.35 1.17 8.36
C TYR A 32 -5.75 2.54 8.73
N ASN A 33 -4.48 2.76 8.38
CA ASN A 33 -3.81 4.05 8.54
C ASN A 33 -4.00 4.90 7.29
N ARG A 34 -4.92 5.86 7.38
CA ARG A 34 -5.28 6.75 6.27
C ARG A 34 -4.17 7.74 5.87
N LYS A 35 -3.14 7.93 6.70
CA LYS A 35 -1.97 8.79 6.38
C LYS A 35 -0.94 8.08 5.52
N THR A 36 -0.74 6.78 5.76
CA THR A 36 0.21 5.97 4.99
C THR A 36 -0.47 5.16 3.89
N GLY A 37 -1.79 5.05 3.93
CA GLY A 37 -2.57 4.21 3.04
C GLY A 37 -2.46 2.71 3.37
N THR A 38 -1.86 2.33 4.50
CA THR A 38 -1.52 0.94 4.84
C THR A 38 -2.37 0.42 5.99
N TYR A 39 -2.75 -0.86 5.94
CA TYR A 39 -3.44 -1.55 7.03
C TYR A 39 -2.43 -2.23 7.96
N HIS A 40 -2.51 -1.97 9.27
CA HIS A 40 -1.56 -2.40 10.30
C HIS A 40 -2.22 -3.29 11.36
N TYR A 41 -1.51 -4.32 11.83
CA TYR A 41 -2.03 -5.33 12.78
C TYR A 41 -1.19 -5.39 14.07
N HIS A 42 -1.83 -5.58 15.24
CA HIS A 42 -1.16 -5.45 16.55
C HIS A 42 -0.96 -6.74 17.35
N ASN A 43 -1.63 -7.85 17.03
CA ASN A 43 -1.43 -9.11 17.75
C ASN A 43 -0.27 -9.90 17.14
N GLY A 44 0.79 -10.17 17.93
CA GLY A 44 2.11 -10.69 17.55
C GLY A 44 2.19 -12.08 16.89
N GLY A 45 1.43 -12.33 15.83
CA GLY A 45 1.62 -13.45 14.90
C GLY A 45 2.14 -12.93 13.57
N LYS A 46 3.41 -13.24 13.27
CA LYS A 46 4.10 -13.21 11.96
C LYS A 46 3.68 -12.09 11.00
N SER A 47 4.59 -11.15 10.76
CA SER A 47 4.53 -10.18 9.67
C SER A 47 4.32 -10.88 8.31
N SER A 48 3.08 -11.08 7.92
CA SER A 48 2.71 -11.25 6.52
C SER A 48 2.44 -9.86 5.98
N THR A 49 3.41 -9.36 5.24
CA THR A 49 3.26 -8.33 4.21
C THR A 49 1.88 -8.44 3.57
N PRO A 50 1.04 -7.39 3.53
CA PRO A 50 -0.25 -7.48 2.88
C PRO A 50 -0.04 -7.66 1.38
N SER A 51 -0.21 -8.90 0.91
CA SER A 51 -0.66 -9.18 -0.45
C SER A 51 -2.05 -8.57 -0.58
N GLU A 52 -2.11 -7.34 -1.10
CA GLU A 52 -3.35 -6.58 -1.30
C GLU A 52 -4.13 -7.19 -2.46
N LYS A 53 -4.98 -8.17 -2.12
CA LYS A 53 -6.01 -8.69 -3.00
C LYS A 53 -7.19 -7.71 -3.05
N ALA A 54 -7.30 -7.03 -4.18
CA ALA A 54 -8.50 -6.56 -4.85
C ALA A 54 -9.51 -5.71 -4.06
N LYS A 55 -9.51 -4.40 -4.36
CA LYS A 55 -10.76 -3.62 -4.42
C LYS A 55 -10.98 -3.13 -5.85
N THR A 56 -12.00 -3.68 -6.48
CA THR A 56 -12.60 -3.27 -7.76
C THR A 56 -12.88 -1.77 -7.76
N SER A 57 -12.34 -1.06 -8.75
CA SER A 57 -12.82 0.24 -9.20
C SER A 57 -13.03 0.14 -10.70
N GLU A 58 -14.29 0.05 -11.10
CA GLU A 58 -14.75 0.03 -12.49
C GLU A 58 -14.51 1.40 -13.13
N THR A 59 -13.57 1.48 -14.09
CA THR A 59 -13.57 2.42 -15.24
C THR A 59 -12.53 1.92 -16.28
N PRO A 60 -12.68 2.22 -17.57
CA PRO A 60 -12.54 1.27 -18.68
C PRO A 60 -11.11 0.72 -18.83
N LYS A 61 -11.02 -0.61 -18.77
CA LYS A 61 -9.80 -1.43 -18.72
C LYS A 61 -9.18 -1.63 -20.11
N THR A 62 -8.23 -0.77 -20.46
CA THR A 62 -7.03 -1.21 -21.21
C THR A 62 -5.92 -1.38 -20.18
N THR A 63 -5.98 -2.46 -19.41
CA THR A 63 -5.03 -2.75 -18.33
C THR A 63 -4.03 -3.77 -18.83
N ILE A 64 -2.75 -3.36 -18.87
CA ILE A 64 -1.64 -4.26 -19.17
C ILE A 64 -1.73 -5.49 -18.27
N SER A 65 -1.75 -6.66 -18.90
CA SER A 65 -1.88 -7.96 -18.26
C SER A 65 -0.72 -8.86 -18.66
N SER A 66 -0.61 -10.03 -18.05
CA SER A 66 0.43 -11.03 -18.38
C SER A 66 0.36 -11.50 -19.85
N SER A 67 -0.75 -11.29 -20.55
CA SER A 67 -0.90 -11.55 -21.99
C SER A 67 -0.09 -10.59 -22.86
N ASP A 68 0.29 -9.43 -22.33
CA ASP A 68 0.99 -8.37 -23.08
C ASP A 68 2.51 -8.49 -22.95
N VAL A 69 3.01 -9.54 -22.28
CA VAL A 69 4.45 -9.84 -22.19
C VAL A 69 5.02 -10.02 -23.60
N GLY A 70 6.14 -9.36 -23.86
CA GLY A 70 6.78 -9.25 -25.19
C GLY A 70 6.25 -8.09 -26.03
N SER A 71 5.19 -7.41 -25.62
CA SER A 71 4.64 -6.27 -26.35
C SER A 71 5.42 -4.99 -26.03
N LYS A 72 5.64 -4.17 -27.08
CA LYS A 72 6.11 -2.78 -26.93
C LYS A 72 4.90 -1.90 -26.60
N VAL A 73 5.00 -1.13 -25.52
CA VAL A 73 3.93 -0.26 -25.00
C VAL A 73 4.48 1.12 -24.75
N HIS A 74 3.62 2.15 -24.82
CA HIS A 74 4.02 3.53 -24.53
C HIS A 74 3.68 3.91 -23.09
N VAL A 75 4.50 4.80 -22.54
CA VAL A 75 4.31 5.38 -21.21
C VAL A 75 3.43 6.63 -21.34
N ILE A 76 2.30 6.69 -20.62
CA ILE A 76 1.31 7.75 -20.82
C ILE A 76 1.66 9.08 -20.14
N GLN A 77 2.63 9.07 -19.21
CA GLN A 77 3.11 10.22 -18.45
C GLN A 77 4.52 9.97 -17.91
N ASP A 78 5.19 11.00 -17.38
CA ASP A 78 6.45 10.83 -16.67
C ASP A 78 6.29 9.84 -15.50
N ALA A 79 7.21 8.86 -15.43
CA ALA A 79 7.10 7.74 -14.51
C ALA A 79 8.47 7.34 -13.94
N ASN A 80 8.46 6.77 -12.74
CA ASN A 80 9.66 6.24 -12.09
C ASN A 80 9.86 4.78 -12.49
N LEU A 81 11.03 4.48 -13.05
CA LEU A 81 11.57 3.14 -13.22
C LEU A 81 12.25 2.73 -11.92
N ARG A 82 11.87 1.58 -11.37
CA ARG A 82 12.31 1.13 -10.04
C ARG A 82 13.04 -0.21 -10.08
N THR A 83 13.78 -0.52 -9.02
CA THR A 83 14.50 -1.81 -8.88
C THR A 83 13.60 -3.01 -8.61
N GLY A 84 12.34 -2.81 -8.21
CA GLY A 84 11.40 -3.88 -7.90
C GLY A 84 9.92 -3.47 -7.96
N PRO A 85 8.99 -4.45 -7.86
CA PRO A 85 7.55 -4.23 -7.99
C PRO A 85 6.98 -3.59 -6.71
N GLY A 86 7.10 -2.27 -6.60
CA GLY A 86 6.56 -1.53 -5.46
C GLY A 86 7.06 -0.09 -5.35
N SER A 87 6.34 0.74 -4.62
CA SER A 87 6.72 2.13 -4.36
C SER A 87 7.87 2.28 -3.36
N THR A 88 8.20 1.22 -2.62
CA THR A 88 9.29 1.16 -1.64
C THR A 88 10.63 0.80 -2.24
N PHE A 89 10.65 0.28 -3.47
CA PHE A 89 11.87 -0.03 -4.20
C PHE A 89 12.52 1.25 -4.73
N GLU A 90 13.84 1.24 -4.82
CA GLU A 90 14.63 2.40 -5.24
C GLU A 90 14.30 2.84 -6.67
N ILE A 91 14.37 4.14 -6.92
CA ILE A 91 14.15 4.72 -8.25
C ILE A 91 15.47 4.69 -9.01
N LEU A 92 15.51 3.97 -10.12
CA LEU A 92 16.65 3.90 -11.03
C LEU A 92 16.70 5.12 -11.93
N LYS A 93 15.55 5.50 -12.50
CA LYS A 93 15.45 6.56 -13.49
C LYS A 93 14.02 7.06 -13.60
N VAL A 94 13.85 8.29 -14.10
CA VAL A 94 12.55 8.80 -14.57
C VAL A 94 12.49 8.59 -16.07
N ILE A 95 11.50 7.84 -16.55
CA ILE A 95 11.18 7.71 -17.97
C ILE A 95 10.15 8.77 -18.35
N LYS A 96 10.31 9.36 -19.53
CA LYS A 96 9.43 10.43 -19.99
C LYS A 96 8.14 9.89 -20.58
N LYS A 97 7.12 10.73 -20.51
CA LYS A 97 5.88 10.56 -21.27
C LYS A 97 6.21 10.27 -22.76
N ASP A 98 5.41 9.40 -23.35
CA ASP A 98 5.47 8.97 -24.75
C ASP A 98 6.75 8.18 -25.12
N SER A 99 7.63 7.86 -24.16
CA SER A 99 8.66 6.84 -24.32
C SER A 99 8.03 5.45 -24.47
N TYR A 100 8.77 4.53 -25.10
CA TYR A 100 8.34 3.14 -25.30
C TYR A 100 9.18 2.18 -24.47
N VAL A 101 8.53 1.14 -23.96
CA VAL A 101 9.16 0.05 -23.20
C VAL A 101 8.62 -1.30 -23.65
N THR A 102 9.41 -2.35 -23.48
CA THR A 102 8.98 -3.73 -23.75
C THR A 102 8.63 -4.41 -22.44
N ILE A 103 7.46 -5.05 -22.35
CA ILE A 103 7.06 -5.78 -21.15
C ILE A 103 7.78 -7.13 -21.11
N LEU A 104 8.46 -7.44 -20.02
CA LEU A 104 9.13 -8.72 -19.79
C LEU A 104 8.34 -9.62 -18.82
N SER A 105 7.72 -9.03 -17.80
CA SER A 105 6.82 -9.74 -16.89
C SER A 105 5.82 -8.76 -16.26
N VAL A 106 4.74 -9.31 -15.71
CA VAL A 106 3.75 -8.54 -14.94
C VAL A 106 3.52 -9.22 -13.60
N GLU A 107 3.71 -8.47 -12.53
CA GLU A 107 3.46 -8.90 -11.15
C GLU A 107 2.50 -7.91 -10.48
N GLY A 108 1.23 -8.31 -10.38
CA GLY A 108 0.17 -7.47 -9.83
C GLY A 108 -0.01 -6.18 -10.63
N ASN A 109 0.25 -5.04 -10.00
CA ASN A 109 0.13 -3.71 -10.59
C ASN A 109 1.45 -3.19 -11.20
N TRP A 110 2.46 -4.05 -11.32
CA TRP A 110 3.78 -3.68 -11.80
C TRP A 110 4.19 -4.52 -12.99
N ALA A 111 4.82 -3.90 -13.98
CA ALA A 111 5.46 -4.56 -15.10
C ALA A 111 6.97 -4.44 -14.96
N ASN A 112 7.69 -5.55 -15.10
CA ASN A 112 9.11 -5.52 -15.39
C ASN A 112 9.27 -5.22 -16.88
N VAL A 113 10.04 -4.19 -17.19
CA VAL A 113 10.18 -3.68 -18.53
C VAL A 113 11.65 -3.50 -18.90
N GLU A 114 11.92 -3.66 -20.18
CA GLU A 114 13.17 -3.25 -20.81
C GLU A 114 12.97 -1.90 -21.50
N SER A 115 13.96 -1.02 -21.35
CA SER A 115 13.99 0.27 -22.03
C SER A 115 15.39 0.54 -22.54
N GLU A 116 15.49 1.00 -23.79
CA GLU A 116 16.76 1.43 -24.40
C GLU A 116 17.39 2.61 -23.65
N GLU A 117 16.61 3.32 -22.85
CA GLU A 117 17.08 4.41 -22.00
C GLU A 117 17.84 3.94 -20.74
N LEU A 118 17.82 2.63 -20.45
CA LEU A 118 18.58 2.01 -19.36
C LEU A 118 19.89 1.45 -19.90
N PHE A 119 21.01 1.94 -19.38
CA PHE A 119 22.34 1.49 -19.78
C PHE A 119 22.63 0.02 -19.39
N ALA A 120 21.92 -0.54 -18.41
CA ALA A 120 22.01 -1.95 -18.05
C ALA A 120 20.73 -2.43 -17.35
N GLY A 121 20.15 -3.51 -17.86
CA GLY A 121 19.14 -4.32 -17.18
C GLY A 121 17.68 -3.89 -17.41
N THR A 122 16.83 -4.36 -16.51
CA THR A 122 15.38 -4.18 -16.53
C THR A 122 14.94 -3.34 -15.35
N ALA A 123 13.74 -2.75 -15.44
CA ALA A 123 13.19 -1.95 -14.35
C ALA A 123 11.69 -2.18 -14.20
N TRP A 124 11.14 -1.75 -13.05
CA TRP A 124 9.74 -1.91 -12.72
C TRP A 124 8.98 -0.60 -12.85
N ILE A 125 7.80 -0.66 -13.48
CA ILE A 125 6.88 0.47 -13.68
C ILE A 125 5.44 0.04 -13.40
N SER A 126 4.60 0.97 -12.94
CA SER A 126 3.18 0.70 -12.71
C SER A 126 2.46 0.41 -14.02
N THR A 127 1.72 -0.70 -14.10
CA THR A 127 0.91 -1.07 -15.29
C THR A 127 -0.14 -0.01 -15.62
N SER A 128 -0.59 0.76 -14.62
CA SER A 128 -1.53 1.86 -14.82
C SER A 128 -0.97 2.98 -15.73
N LEU A 129 0.36 3.07 -15.85
CA LEU A 129 1.07 4.10 -16.63
C LEU A 129 1.44 3.62 -18.04
N LEU A 130 1.08 2.39 -18.40
CA LEU A 130 1.39 1.77 -19.67
C LEU A 130 0.12 1.58 -20.51
N ARG A 131 0.23 1.72 -21.83
CA ARG A 131 -0.85 1.40 -22.76
C ARG A 131 -0.30 0.69 -23.99
N THR A 132 -1.01 -0.34 -24.43
CA THR A 132 -0.80 -0.95 -25.74
C THR A 132 -1.28 0.01 -26.82
N GLU A 133 -0.57 0.06 -27.94
CA GLU A 133 -1.17 0.63 -29.15
C GLU A 133 -2.29 -0.29 -29.61
N LYS A 134 -3.41 0.30 -30.03
CA LYS A 134 -4.62 -0.42 -30.43
C LYS A 134 -4.69 -0.54 -31.94
#